data_AF-A0A1F2Y8Z4-F1
#
_entry.id   AF-A0A1F2Y8Z4-F1
#
_cell.length_a   1.000
_cell.length_b   1.000
_cell.length_c   1.000
_cell.angle_alpha   90.00
_cell.angle_beta   90.00
_cell.angle_gamma   90.00
#
_symmetry.space_group_name_H-M   'P 1'
#
loop_
_entity.id
_entity.type
_entity.pdbx_description
1 polymer ?
#
loop_
_entity_poly.entity_id
_entity_poly.type
_entity_poly.pdbx_seq_one_letter_code
_entity_poly.pdbx_strand_id
1 'polypeptide(L)'
;MRIAIILGLVTAAEVAIYYIDWIHEHHLLIPLLFLFAMVKFALVVLWFMHLRFDSRTYARFFLMGLAGAITLYVAVLLMFRTFTA
;
A
#
# COMPACT_ATOMS: atom_id res chain seq x y z
N MET A 1 -10.51 17.61 -3.23
CA MET A 1 -9.77 18.32 -2.18
C MET A 1 -9.80 17.62 -0.81
N ARG A 2 -10.96 17.27 -0.23
CA ARG A 2 -11.03 16.63 1.11
C ARG A 2 -10.19 15.35 1.28
N ILE A 3 -10.13 14.49 0.25
CA ILE A 3 -9.39 13.22 0.33
C ILE A 3 -7.86 13.43 0.27
N ALA A 4 -7.39 14.44 -0.46
CA ALA A 4 -5.98 14.79 -0.51
C ALA A 4 -5.45 15.24 0.86
N ILE A 5 -6.28 15.98 1.60
CA ILE A 5 -5.96 16.43 2.97
C ILE A 5 -5.89 15.22 3.92
N ILE A 6 -6.84 14.28 3.81
CA ILE A 6 -6.83 13.04 4.61
C ILE A 6 -5.56 12.22 4.32
N LEU A 7 -5.19 12.08 3.04
CA LEU A 7 -3.97 11.37 2.64
C LEU A 7 -2.71 12.05 3.21
N GLY A 8 -2.65 13.38 3.16
CA GLY A 8 -1.58 14.17 3.75
C GLY A 8 -1.49 13.97 5.26
N LEU A 9 -2.62 13.97 5.96
CA LEU A 9 -2.69 13.74 7.41
C LEU A 9 -2.23 12.32 7.79
N VAL A 10 -2.66 11.31 7.04
CA VAL A 10 -2.22 9.91 7.22
C VAL A 10 -0.71 9.79 7.03
N THR A 11 -0.14 10.53 6.07
CA THR A 11 1.31 10.51 5.81
C THR A 11 2.08 11.24 6.90
N ALA A 12 1.59 12.39 7.38
CA ALA A 12 2.18 13.09 8.52
C ALA A 12 2.14 12.25 9.80
N ALA A 13 1.04 11.52 10.04
CA ALA A 13 0.91 10.59 11.15
C ALA A 13 1.90 9.42 11.03
N GLU A 14 2.10 8.86 9.84
CA GLU A 14 3.09 7.79 9.61
C GLU A 14 4.52 8.26 9.92
N VAL A 15 4.90 9.45 9.45
CA VAL A 15 6.22 10.03 9.73
C VAL A 15 6.37 10.33 11.22
N ALA A 16 5.34 10.86 11.88
CA ALA A 16 5.36 11.09 13.33
C ALA A 16 5.56 9.78 14.10
N ILE A 17 4.87 8.70 13.72
CA ILE A 17 5.02 7.36 14.31
C ILE A 17 6.42 6.79 14.09
N TYR A 18 7.02 7.02 12.92
CA TYR A 18 8.39 6.58 12.61
C TYR A 18 9.44 7.20 13.54
N TYR A 19 9.24 8.46 13.97
CA TYR A 19 10.15 9.17 14.85
C TYR A 19 9.99 8.83 16.34
N ILE A 20 8.99 8.02 16.72
CA ILE A 20 8.77 7.62 18.11
C ILE A 20 9.52 6.30 18.37
N ASP A 21 10.65 6.38 19.07
CA ASP A 21 11.51 5.23 19.43
C ASP A 21 10.78 4.12 20.21
N TRP A 22 9.71 4.45 20.95
CA TRP A 22 8.91 3.48 21.71
C TRP A 22 8.27 2.38 20.85
N ILE A 23 8.04 2.64 19.55
CA ILE A 23 7.42 1.67 18.65
C ILE A 23 8.50 0.79 17.98
N HIS A 24 9.74 1.30 17.85
CA HIS A 24 10.90 0.54 17.39
C HIS A 24 11.17 -0.69 18.26
N GLU A 25 11.02 -0.56 19.57
CA GLU A 25 11.34 -1.60 20.54
C GLU A 25 10.39 -2.80 20.50
N HIS A 26 9.18 -2.63 19.97
CA HIS A 26 8.12 -3.63 19.98
C HIS A 26 8.05 -4.49 18.71
N HIS A 27 8.97 -4.32 17.75
CA HIS A 27 8.95 -4.96 16.41
C HIS A 27 7.65 -4.72 15.61
N LEU A 28 6.76 -3.85 16.12
CA LEU A 28 5.43 -3.55 15.57
C LEU A 28 5.47 -2.46 14.50
N LEU A 29 6.61 -1.80 14.29
CA LEU A 29 6.77 -0.80 13.24
C LEU A 29 6.55 -1.36 11.84
N ILE A 30 7.18 -2.48 11.52
CA ILE A 30 7.12 -3.08 10.18
C ILE A 30 5.67 -3.38 9.78
N PRO A 31 4.87 -4.11 10.58
CA PRO A 31 3.48 -4.39 10.22
C PRO A 31 2.61 -3.13 10.21
N LEU A 32 2.87 -2.16 11.09
CA LEU A 32 2.11 -0.92 11.15
C LEU A 32 2.35 -0.03 9.93
N LEU A 33 3.62 0.16 9.55
CA LEU A 33 3.99 0.90 8.33
C LEU A 33 3.43 0.22 7.08
N PHE A 34 3.46 -1.11 7.03
CA PHE A 34 2.86 -1.87 5.93
C PHE A 34 1.34 -1.64 5.84
N LEU A 35 0.65 -1.61 6.98
CA LEU A 35 -0.77 -1.29 7.04
C LEU A 35 -1.05 0.14 6.57
N PHE A 36 -0.28 1.12 7.03
CA PHE A 36 -0.42 2.52 6.60
C PHE A 36 -0.18 2.69 5.09
N ALA A 37 0.83 2.00 4.54
CA ALA A 37 1.08 1.97 3.10
C ALA A 37 -0.12 1.37 2.33
N MET A 38 -0.70 0.27 2.83
CA MET A 38 -1.85 -0.37 2.22
C MET A 38 -3.11 0.51 2.26
N VAL A 39 -3.35 1.21 3.37
CA VAL A 39 -4.45 2.18 3.51
C VAL A 39 -4.28 3.34 2.53
N LYS A 40 -3.08 3.92 2.44
CA LYS A 40 -2.79 5.01 1.49
C LYS A 40 -3.00 4.55 0.06
N PHE A 41 -2.49 3.37 -0.30
CA PHE A 41 -2.69 2.78 -1.62
C PHE A 41 -4.18 2.62 -1.95
N ALA A 42 -4.97 2.04 -1.04
CA ALA A 42 -6.42 1.89 -1.23
C ALA A 42 -7.12 3.25 -1.38
N LEU A 43 -6.73 4.26 -0.58
CA LEU A 43 -7.28 5.61 -0.66
C LEU A 43 -7.01 6.24 -2.04
N VAL A 44 -5.79 6.07 -2.57
CA VAL A 44 -5.39 6.56 -3.89
C VAL A 44 -6.16 5.84 -5.00
N VAL A 45 -6.26 4.52 -4.96
CA VAL A 45 -6.97 3.75 -5.99
C VAL A 45 -8.46 4.07 -6.01
N LEU A 46 -9.09 4.17 -4.84
CA LEU A 46 -10.54 4.38 -4.76
C LEU A 46 -10.94 5.82 -5.11
N TRP A 47 -10.14 6.82 -4.69
CA TRP A 47 -10.52 8.24 -4.79
C TRP A 47 -9.69 9.05 -5.79
N PHE A 48 -8.38 8.83 -5.92
CA PHE A 48 -7.54 9.59 -6.86
C PHE A 48 -7.60 9.03 -8.27
N MET A 49 -7.66 7.71 -8.43
CA MET A 49 -7.89 7.08 -9.74
C MET A 49 -9.37 7.09 -10.18
N HIS A 50 -10.24 7.76 -9.42
CA HIS A 50 -11.66 7.95 -9.75
C HIS A 50 -12.48 6.64 -9.94
N LEU A 51 -11.95 5.46 -9.60
CA LEU A 51 -12.63 4.15 -9.75
C LEU A 51 -14.03 4.11 -9.13
N ARG A 52 -14.28 4.89 -8.08
CA ARG A 52 -15.60 4.97 -7.43
C ARG A 52 -16.68 5.62 -8.31
N PHE A 53 -16.28 6.49 -9.23
CA PHE A 53 -17.18 7.26 -10.11
C PHE A 53 -17.10 6.84 -11.57
N ASP A 54 -16.14 5.98 -11.93
CA ASP A 54 -15.91 5.57 -13.31
C ASP A 54 -16.38 4.12 -13.57
N SER A 55 -16.50 3.77 -14.85
CA SER A 55 -16.98 2.46 -15.28
C SER A 55 -16.05 1.31 -14.82
N ARG A 56 -16.64 0.13 -14.57
CA ARG A 56 -15.95 -1.10 -14.10
C ARG A 56 -14.75 -1.53 -14.97
N THR A 57 -14.64 -1.01 -16.19
CA THR A 57 -13.56 -1.27 -17.13
C THR A 57 -12.21 -0.74 -16.62
N TYR A 58 -12.16 0.49 -16.12
CA TYR A 58 -10.92 1.08 -15.60
C TYR A 58 -10.43 0.37 -14.34
N ALA A 59 -11.36 -0.06 -13.49
CA ALA A 59 -11.05 -0.89 -12.33
C ALA A 59 -10.41 -2.23 -12.72
N ARG A 60 -10.86 -2.84 -13.83
CA ARG A 60 -10.34 -4.12 -14.32
C ARG A 60 -8.94 -4.00 -14.90
N PHE A 61 -8.65 -2.93 -15.65
CA PHE A 61 -7.29 -2.65 -16.13
C PHE A 61 -6.31 -2.42 -14.99
N PHE A 62 -6.70 -1.65 -13.97
CA PHE A 62 -5.87 -1.46 -12.79
C PHE A 62 -5.60 -2.78 -12.05
N LEU A 63 -6.65 -3.59 -11.85
CA LEU A 63 -6.52 -4.89 -11.19
C LEU A 63 -5.64 -5.87 -11.98
N MET A 64 -5.69 -5.85 -13.32
CA MET A 64 -4.77 -6.62 -14.16
C MET A 64 -3.31 -6.20 -13.95
N GLY A 65 -3.04 -4.89 -13.89
CA GLY A 65 -1.70 -4.37 -13.57
C GLY A 65 -1.23 -4.78 -12.17
N LEU A 66 -2.10 -4.68 -11.16
CA LEU A 66 -1.81 -5.09 -9.79
C LEU A 66 -1.53 -6.61 -9.70
N ALA A 67 -2.38 -7.41 -10.33
CA ALA A 67 -2.18 -8.87 -10.39
C ALA A 67 -0.88 -9.22 -11.12
N GLY A 68 -0.55 -8.53 -12.21
CA GLY A 68 0.72 -8.69 -12.92
C GLY A 68 1.93 -8.36 -12.06
N ALA A 69 1.89 -7.24 -11.33
CA ALA A 69 2.96 -6.84 -10.42
C ALA A 69 3.18 -7.86 -9.29
N ILE A 70 2.09 -8.33 -8.66
CA ILE A 70 2.16 -9.38 -7.63
C ILE A 70 2.72 -10.67 -8.21
N THR A 71 2.26 -11.07 -9.40
CA THR A 71 2.71 -12.30 -10.07
C THR A 71 4.21 -12.25 -10.37
N LEU A 72 4.70 -11.14 -10.94
CA LEU A 72 6.12 -10.94 -11.22
C LEU A 72 6.94 -10.94 -9.93
N TYR A 73 6.48 -10.26 -8.89
CA TYR A 73 7.17 -10.22 -7.61
C TYR A 73 7.30 -11.63 -7.00
N VAL A 74 6.21 -12.41 -6.99
CA VAL A 74 6.23 -13.80 -6.52
C VAL A 74 7.13 -14.67 -7.40
N ALA A 75 7.07 -14.53 -8.73
CA ALA A 75 7.92 -15.29 -9.64
C ALA A 75 9.42 -15.03 -9.39
N VAL A 76 9.79 -13.78 -9.13
CA VAL A 76 11.16 -13.40 -8.76
C VAL A 76 11.55 -14.00 -7.41
N LEU A 77 10.69 -13.92 -6.38
CA LEU A 77 10.96 -14.55 -5.08
C LEU A 77 11.16 -16.07 -5.19
N LEU A 78 10.36 -16.75 -6.02
CA LEU A 78 10.51 -18.18 -6.31
C LEU A 78 11.83 -18.47 -7.01
N MET A 79 12.25 -17.62 -7.96
CA MET A 79 13.54 -17.74 -8.65
C MET A 79 14.72 -17.63 -7.66
N PHE A 80 14.62 -16.74 -6.68
CA PHE A 80 15.61 -16.61 -5.61
C PHE A 80 15.59 -17.75 -4.57
N ARG A 81 14.75 -18.78 -4.76
CA ARG A 81 14.64 -19.95 -3.85
C ARG A 81 14.43 -19.56 -2.37
N THR A 82 13.82 -18.41 -2.10
CA THR A 82 13.66 -17.89 -0.73
C THR A 82 12.78 -18.75 0.15
N PHE A 83 12.02 -19.69 -0.43
CA PHE A 83 11.11 -20.61 0.26
C PHE A 83 11.62 -22.05 0.37
N THR A 84 12.75 -22.39 -0.25
CA THR A 84 13.39 -23.70 -0.04
C THR A 84 14.39 -23.58 1.10
N ALA A 85 14.00 -24.10 2.26
CA ALA A 85 14.88 -24.34 3.41
C ALA A 85 15.94 -25.39 3.09
#